data_AF-A0A7W2MYY8-F1
#
_entry.id   AF-A0A7W2MYY8-F1
#
_cell.length_a   1.000
_cell.length_b   1.000
_cell.length_c   1.000
_cell.angle_alpha   90.00
_cell.angle_beta   90.00
_cell.angle_gamma   90.00
#
_symmetry.space_group_name_H-M   'P 1'
#
loop_
_entity.id
_entity.type
_entity.pdbx_description
1 polymer ?
#
loop_
_entity_poly.entity_id
_entity_poly.type
_entity_poly.pdbx_seq_one_letter_code
_entity_poly.pdbx_strand_id
1 'polypeptide(L)'
;MDTRIYLSIKATLLALLCLISSTHFVQAEAEDYSADGERRAKSAGQSLVGTLAPQMTIVTIDGQTIDLANVYGKKPVYIKFWATWCVPCRQQMPGFEAIYTKYGEKVQVIAVNTGISDNLKSVNAFREKMHLTMPITIDDGKLARAFNLRVTPQHLLIDKRGKFAYFGHKDDEKFHQALNKLVAEKVNNQPVSNPTFIVNDSGYKQGHTVANLSLSSIDDVLIDIPFNRPKSKKVGLVFFGPWCEWYLEETEPKTSKACKQVRELLESKSKKSNIQWINISTNLWSSVADLQDYRKSYKTTLPIVFDKTGNLFTQFDVNQLPTIILIDANGKISLKSSIQDDDFAAALHTISKLK
;
A
#
# COMPACT_ATOMS: atom_id res chain seq x y z
N MET A 1 29.21 -35.70 43.55
CA MET A 1 29.35 -35.38 42.12
C MET A 1 28.43 -36.32 41.33
N ASP A 2 27.46 -35.95 40.52
CA ASP A 2 26.91 -34.64 40.15
C ASP A 2 25.60 -34.83 39.34
N THR A 3 24.47 -35.05 40.01
CA THR A 3 23.16 -35.12 39.34
C THR A 3 22.61 -33.72 39.03
N ARG A 4 23.05 -32.69 39.77
CA ARG A 4 22.68 -31.28 39.54
C ARG A 4 23.35 -30.67 38.31
N ILE A 5 24.55 -31.13 37.94
CA ILE A 5 25.27 -30.64 36.75
C ILE A 5 24.59 -31.13 35.46
N TYR A 6 24.10 -32.38 35.44
CA TYR A 6 23.42 -32.94 34.26
C TYR A 6 22.07 -32.27 33.92
N LEU A 7 21.30 -31.84 34.93
CA LEU A 7 20.06 -31.09 34.69
C LEU A 7 20.34 -29.65 34.20
N SER A 8 21.38 -29.00 34.73
CA SER A 8 21.75 -27.65 34.33
C SER A 8 22.23 -27.60 32.88
N ILE A 9 23.07 -28.57 32.47
CA ILE A 9 23.59 -28.68 31.09
C ILE A 9 22.47 -28.99 30.07
N LYS A 10 21.51 -29.86 30.41
CA LYS A 10 20.37 -30.14 29.53
C LYS A 10 19.45 -28.93 29.37
N ALA A 11 19.21 -28.16 30.43
CA ALA A 11 18.41 -26.93 30.36
C ALA A 11 19.12 -25.84 29.54
N THR A 12 20.45 -25.72 29.65
CA THR A 12 21.22 -24.77 28.81
C THR A 12 21.28 -25.20 27.35
N LEU A 13 21.45 -26.49 27.05
CA LEU A 13 21.40 -27.00 25.67
C LEU A 13 20.02 -26.82 25.04
N LEU A 14 18.92 -27.06 25.77
CA LEU A 14 17.56 -26.84 25.26
C LEU A 14 17.28 -25.34 25.03
N ALA A 15 17.75 -24.47 25.94
CA ALA A 15 17.64 -23.02 25.77
C ALA A 15 18.48 -22.52 24.59
N LEU A 16 19.70 -23.05 24.39
CA LEU A 16 20.54 -22.73 23.23
C LEU A 16 19.91 -23.23 21.93
N LEU A 17 19.37 -24.45 21.89
CA LEU A 17 18.65 -25.00 20.73
C LEU A 17 17.38 -24.21 20.40
N CYS A 18 16.61 -23.77 21.41
CA CYS A 18 15.47 -22.88 21.20
C CYS A 18 15.92 -21.51 20.67
N LEU A 19 16.98 -20.91 21.22
CA LEU A 19 17.55 -19.64 20.76
C LEU A 19 18.12 -19.73 19.34
N ILE A 20 18.77 -20.84 18.97
CA ILE A 20 19.30 -21.06 17.62
C ILE A 20 18.14 -21.34 16.64
N SER A 21 17.09 -22.05 17.05
CA SER A 21 15.93 -22.28 16.19
C SER A 21 15.10 -21.01 15.93
N SER A 22 15.00 -20.11 16.93
CA SER A 22 14.24 -18.87 16.78
C SER A 22 14.99 -17.84 15.93
N THR A 23 16.33 -17.78 15.99
CA THR A 23 17.10 -16.90 15.10
C THR A 23 17.07 -17.36 13.64
N HIS A 24 17.09 -18.66 13.36
CA HIS A 24 16.97 -19.17 11.99
C HIS A 24 15.58 -18.92 11.38
N PHE A 25 14.51 -18.99 12.17
CA PHE A 25 13.15 -18.73 11.69
C PHE A 25 12.94 -17.25 11.30
N VAL A 26 13.37 -16.31 12.17
CA VAL A 26 13.23 -14.86 11.91
C VAL A 26 14.02 -14.41 10.69
N GLN A 27 15.21 -14.99 10.47
CA GLN A 27 16.04 -14.66 9.31
C GLN A 27 15.44 -15.18 8.00
N ALA A 28 14.83 -16.37 8.01
CA ALA A 28 14.20 -16.95 6.82
C ALA A 28 12.96 -16.15 6.38
N GLU A 29 12.12 -15.71 7.31
CA GLU A 29 10.94 -14.88 6.99
C GLU A 29 11.35 -13.51 6.43
N ALA A 30 12.35 -12.83 7.02
CA ALA A 30 12.83 -11.55 6.51
C ALA A 30 13.44 -11.63 5.10
N GLU A 31 14.15 -12.72 4.79
CA GLU A 31 14.68 -12.97 3.44
C GLU A 31 13.57 -13.23 2.42
N ASP A 32 12.52 -13.97 2.80
CA ASP A 32 11.38 -14.27 1.92
C ASP A 32 10.55 -13.00 1.62
N TYR A 33 10.24 -12.19 2.64
CA TYR A 33 9.56 -10.90 2.44
C TYR A 33 10.39 -9.93 1.58
N SER A 34 11.71 -9.90 1.75
CA SER A 34 12.59 -9.06 0.95
C SER A 34 12.66 -9.53 -0.51
N ALA A 35 12.70 -10.84 -0.75
CA ALA A 35 12.72 -11.43 -2.09
C ALA A 35 11.38 -11.27 -2.82
N ASP A 36 10.26 -11.52 -2.13
CA ASP A 36 8.92 -11.26 -2.66
C ASP A 36 8.72 -9.77 -2.95
N GLY A 37 9.13 -8.89 -2.03
CA GLY A 37 9.06 -7.45 -2.25
C GLY A 37 9.81 -7.01 -3.51
N GLU A 38 11.02 -7.53 -3.72
CA GLU A 38 11.82 -7.27 -4.92
C GLU A 38 11.16 -7.79 -6.20
N ARG A 39 10.57 -8.99 -6.16
CA ARG A 39 9.80 -9.54 -7.28
C ARG A 39 8.60 -8.66 -7.62
N ARG A 40 7.84 -8.20 -6.62
CA ARG A 40 6.69 -7.31 -6.81
C ARG A 40 7.11 -5.97 -7.40
N ALA A 41 8.14 -5.32 -6.85
CA ALA A 41 8.66 -4.06 -7.39
C ALA A 41 9.11 -4.20 -8.85
N LYS A 42 9.79 -5.28 -9.22
CA LYS A 42 10.17 -5.52 -10.62
C LYS A 42 8.95 -5.75 -11.51
N SER A 43 8.01 -6.58 -11.09
CA SER A 43 6.76 -6.82 -11.83
C SER A 43 5.95 -5.53 -12.03
N ALA A 44 6.13 -4.55 -11.14
CA ALA A 44 5.50 -3.25 -11.21
C ALA A 44 6.00 -2.37 -12.36
N GLY A 45 7.20 -2.58 -12.90
CA GLY A 45 7.73 -1.60 -13.85
C GLY A 45 8.84 -2.05 -14.77
N GLN A 46 9.26 -3.31 -14.72
CA GLN A 46 10.29 -3.81 -15.64
C GLN A 46 9.89 -3.63 -17.11
N SER A 47 8.61 -3.78 -17.46
CA SER A 47 8.11 -3.51 -18.82
C SER A 47 7.98 -2.02 -19.16
N LEU A 48 8.05 -1.13 -18.17
CA LEU A 48 8.00 0.32 -18.33
C LEU A 48 9.39 0.93 -18.49
N VAL A 49 10.47 0.22 -18.13
CA VAL A 49 11.84 0.73 -18.29
C VAL A 49 12.09 1.11 -19.75
N GLY A 50 12.54 2.35 -19.96
CA GLY A 50 12.77 2.97 -21.27
C GLY A 50 11.58 3.73 -21.86
N THR A 51 10.37 3.58 -21.30
CA THR A 51 9.18 4.38 -21.69
C THR A 51 9.15 5.70 -20.92
N LEU A 52 8.40 6.67 -21.42
CA LEU A 52 8.24 7.98 -20.77
C LEU A 52 7.45 7.84 -19.47
N ALA A 53 7.96 8.42 -18.38
CA ALA A 53 7.25 8.57 -17.13
C ALA A 53 6.25 9.73 -17.22
N PRO A 54 5.09 9.68 -16.56
CA PRO A 54 4.14 10.76 -16.66
C PRO A 54 4.61 12.05 -15.97
N GLN A 55 4.18 13.19 -16.50
CA GLN A 55 4.27 14.47 -15.80
C GLN A 55 3.29 14.47 -14.63
N MET A 56 3.78 14.86 -13.45
CA MET A 56 3.00 14.98 -12.22
C MET A 56 3.43 16.23 -11.46
N THR A 57 2.47 16.88 -10.83
CA THR A 57 2.71 17.94 -9.84
C THR A 57 2.57 17.35 -8.46
N ILE A 58 3.61 17.48 -7.65
CA ILE A 58 3.70 16.92 -6.30
C ILE A 58 3.76 18.08 -5.31
N VAL A 59 2.87 18.08 -4.33
CA VAL A 59 2.91 19.04 -3.21
C VAL A 59 3.45 18.30 -1.99
N THR A 60 4.53 18.80 -1.41
CA THR A 60 5.13 18.23 -0.20
C THR A 60 4.32 18.60 1.04
N ILE A 61 4.55 17.90 2.14
CA ILE A 61 3.94 18.21 3.44
C ILE A 61 4.35 19.58 3.99
N ASP A 62 5.43 20.16 3.45
CA ASP A 62 5.92 21.51 3.76
C ASP A 62 5.39 22.58 2.78
N GLY A 63 4.49 22.20 1.86
CA GLY A 63 3.87 23.11 0.90
C GLY A 63 4.73 23.43 -0.34
N GLN A 64 5.89 22.79 -0.50
CA GLN A 64 6.70 22.93 -1.72
C GLN A 64 6.03 22.20 -2.88
N THR A 65 5.96 22.86 -4.04
CA THR A 65 5.49 22.25 -5.28
C THR A 65 6.68 21.78 -6.12
N ILE A 66 6.67 20.49 -6.49
CA ILE A 66 7.63 19.87 -7.41
C ILE A 66 6.86 19.48 -8.68
N ASP A 67 7.11 20.19 -9.77
CA ASP A 67 6.57 19.85 -11.09
C ASP A 67 7.58 19.00 -11.87
N LEU A 68 7.27 17.72 -12.07
CA LEU A 68 8.16 16.80 -12.76
C LEU A 68 8.40 17.19 -14.23
N ALA A 69 7.46 17.88 -14.88
CA ALA A 69 7.67 18.40 -16.23
C ALA A 69 8.85 19.38 -16.27
N ASN A 70 9.03 20.16 -15.21
CA ASN A 70 10.14 21.12 -15.05
C ASN A 70 11.44 20.47 -14.56
N VAL A 71 11.39 19.23 -14.09
CA VAL A 71 12.55 18.45 -13.58
C VAL A 71 13.18 17.64 -14.71
N TYR A 72 12.36 17.04 -15.57
CA TYR A 72 12.84 16.30 -16.74
C TYR A 72 13.68 17.21 -17.66
N GLY A 73 14.68 16.63 -18.30
CA GLY A 73 15.72 17.34 -19.05
C GLY A 73 16.85 17.91 -18.19
N LYS A 74 16.61 18.19 -16.89
CA LYS A 74 17.58 18.83 -16.00
C LYS A 74 18.29 17.83 -15.09
N LYS A 75 17.52 16.99 -14.38
CA LYS A 75 18.05 16.01 -13.42
C LYS A 75 17.25 14.70 -13.46
N PRO A 76 17.88 13.55 -13.13
CA PRO A 76 17.15 12.32 -12.88
C PRO A 76 16.24 12.49 -11.65
N VAL A 77 15.24 11.64 -11.54
CA VAL A 77 14.31 11.61 -10.40
C VAL A 77 14.45 10.28 -9.68
N TYR A 78 14.53 10.34 -8.36
CA TYR A 78 14.44 9.19 -7.48
C TYR A 78 13.22 9.35 -6.58
N ILE A 79 12.22 8.50 -6.81
CA ILE A 79 11.02 8.40 -5.98
C ILE A 79 11.14 7.13 -5.13
N LYS A 80 10.91 7.25 -3.82
CA LYS A 80 10.74 6.10 -2.94
C LYS A 80 9.33 6.11 -2.36
N PHE A 81 8.53 5.12 -2.72
CA PHE A 81 7.24 4.89 -2.05
C PHE A 81 7.44 4.19 -0.73
N TRP A 82 6.78 4.66 0.33
CA TRP A 82 6.94 4.14 1.68
C TRP A 82 5.68 4.34 2.54
N ALA A 83 5.68 3.76 3.73
CA ALA A 83 4.66 3.99 4.76
C ALA A 83 5.31 3.99 6.15
N THR A 84 4.73 4.67 7.14
CA THR A 84 5.33 4.77 8.48
C THR A 84 5.33 3.43 9.21
N TRP A 85 4.35 2.58 8.92
CA TRP A 85 4.19 1.23 9.44
C TRP A 85 5.01 0.16 8.70
N CYS A 86 5.55 0.49 7.53
CA CYS A 86 6.30 -0.45 6.70
C CYS A 86 7.72 -0.69 7.27
N VAL A 87 7.93 -1.83 7.93
CA VAL A 87 9.21 -2.22 8.56
C VAL A 87 10.42 -2.08 7.63
N PRO A 88 10.47 -2.68 6.41
CA PRO A 88 11.62 -2.53 5.52
C PRO A 88 11.81 -1.09 5.04
N CYS A 89 10.73 -0.31 4.91
CA CYS A 89 10.83 1.10 4.59
C CYS A 89 11.63 1.83 5.66
N ARG A 90 11.26 1.64 6.94
CA ARG A 90 11.89 2.28 8.10
C ARG A 90 13.39 1.97 8.17
N GLN A 91 13.76 0.72 7.95
CA GLN A 91 15.16 0.27 7.93
C GLN A 91 15.99 0.98 6.85
N GLN A 92 15.38 1.24 5.69
CA GLN A 92 16.06 1.89 4.57
C GLN A 92 15.97 3.44 4.56
N MET A 93 15.21 4.07 5.47
CA MET A 93 15.07 5.53 5.48
C MET A 93 16.40 6.27 5.77
N PRO A 94 17.29 5.81 6.66
CA PRO A 94 18.61 6.43 6.84
C PRO A 94 19.46 6.42 5.57
N GLY A 95 19.49 5.31 4.82
CA GLY A 95 20.19 5.23 3.54
C GLY A 95 19.60 6.16 2.48
N PHE A 96 18.27 6.28 2.47
CA PHE A 96 17.56 7.21 1.59
C PHE A 96 17.86 8.69 1.91
N GLU A 97 17.92 9.06 3.18
CA GLU A 97 18.37 10.39 3.63
C GLU A 97 19.82 10.66 3.19
N ALA A 98 20.73 9.71 3.40
CA ALA A 98 22.13 9.87 2.97
C ALA A 98 22.26 10.08 1.45
N ILE A 99 21.44 9.41 0.64
CA ILE A 99 21.37 9.65 -0.81
C ILE A 99 20.91 11.07 -1.11
N TYR A 100 19.88 11.57 -0.40
CA TYR A 100 19.42 12.95 -0.56
C TYR A 100 20.50 13.97 -0.19
N THR A 101 21.16 13.81 0.96
CA THR A 101 22.25 14.70 1.38
C THR A 101 23.39 14.71 0.36
N LYS A 102 23.75 13.56 -0.21
CA LYS A 102 24.88 13.43 -1.14
C LYS A 102 24.56 13.86 -2.58
N TYR A 103 23.35 13.59 -3.06
CA TYR A 103 22.99 13.72 -4.47
C TYR A 103 21.80 14.65 -4.74
N GLY A 104 21.19 15.29 -3.74
CA GLY A 104 19.98 16.12 -3.90
C GLY A 104 20.14 17.30 -4.88
N GLU A 105 21.36 17.80 -5.06
CA GLU A 105 21.67 18.80 -6.10
C GLU A 105 21.69 18.22 -7.52
N LYS A 106 22.04 16.93 -7.65
CA LYS A 106 22.19 16.22 -8.93
C LYS A 106 20.97 15.38 -9.32
N VAL A 107 20.14 15.01 -8.35
CA VAL A 107 18.98 14.11 -8.48
C VAL A 107 17.81 14.72 -7.73
N GLN A 108 16.62 14.74 -8.35
CA GLN A 108 15.39 15.07 -7.63
C GLN A 108 14.97 13.88 -6.78
N VAL A 109 15.22 13.95 -5.47
CA VAL A 109 14.79 12.91 -4.52
C VAL A 109 13.43 13.28 -3.93
N ILE A 110 12.50 12.32 -3.86
CA ILE A 110 11.15 12.51 -3.32
C ILE A 110 10.73 11.25 -2.53
N ALA A 111 10.37 11.42 -1.26
CA ALA A 111 9.70 10.39 -0.48
C ALA A 111 8.18 10.49 -0.68
N VAL A 112 7.55 9.44 -1.18
CA VAL A 112 6.10 9.38 -1.37
C VAL A 112 5.51 8.44 -0.35
N ASN A 113 4.90 8.99 0.71
CA ASN A 113 4.14 8.19 1.64
C ASN A 113 2.83 7.75 0.98
N THR A 114 2.42 6.48 1.12
CA THR A 114 1.26 5.95 0.39
C THR A 114 -0.10 6.47 0.87
N GLY A 115 -0.17 7.13 2.02
CA GLY A 115 -1.43 7.53 2.67
C GLY A 115 -2.22 6.38 3.29
N ILE A 116 -2.03 5.14 2.79
CA ILE A 116 -2.64 3.92 3.32
C ILE A 116 -2.30 3.76 4.79
N SER A 117 -3.32 3.87 5.65
CA SER A 117 -3.17 3.74 7.11
C SER A 117 -2.19 4.75 7.74
N ASP A 118 -1.89 5.85 7.02
CA ASP A 118 -1.04 6.96 7.47
C ASP A 118 -1.80 8.29 7.37
N ASN A 119 -1.29 9.32 8.04
CA ASN A 119 -1.76 10.71 7.93
C ASN A 119 -0.63 11.70 8.26
N LEU A 120 -0.89 13.01 8.08
CA LEU A 120 0.10 14.06 8.31
C LEU A 120 0.76 14.00 9.69
N LYS A 121 -0.01 13.68 10.74
CA LYS A 121 0.52 13.56 12.11
C LYS A 121 1.52 12.41 12.22
N SER A 122 1.16 11.21 11.75
CA SER A 122 2.06 10.04 11.77
C SER A 122 3.33 10.26 10.94
N VAL A 123 3.19 10.87 9.76
CA VAL A 123 4.31 11.16 8.86
C VAL A 123 5.26 12.20 9.46
N ASN A 124 4.74 13.28 10.06
CA ASN A 124 5.57 14.29 10.75
C ASN A 124 6.30 13.69 11.96
N ALA A 125 5.60 12.89 12.78
CA ALA A 125 6.23 12.22 13.92
C ALA A 125 7.37 11.28 13.47
N PHE A 126 7.18 10.57 12.36
CA PHE A 126 8.24 9.73 11.78
C PHE A 126 9.40 10.55 11.22
N ARG A 127 9.12 11.63 10.47
CA ARG A 127 10.12 12.56 9.94
C ARG A 127 11.01 13.12 11.04
N GLU A 128 10.41 13.60 12.12
CA GLU A 128 11.13 14.16 13.28
C GLU A 128 12.00 13.11 13.96
N LYS A 129 11.42 11.92 14.25
CA LYS A 129 12.13 10.81 14.90
C LYS A 129 13.35 10.35 14.11
N MET A 130 13.27 10.36 12.79
CA MET A 130 14.32 9.85 11.90
C MET A 130 15.21 10.98 11.34
N HIS A 131 14.98 12.23 11.73
CA HIS A 131 15.69 13.42 11.23
C HIS A 131 15.73 13.53 9.70
N LEU A 132 14.61 13.20 9.05
CA LEU A 132 14.53 13.22 7.59
C LEU A 132 14.39 14.65 7.07
N THR A 133 15.17 15.01 6.05
CA THR A 133 15.16 16.35 5.46
C THR A 133 14.80 16.36 3.98
N MET A 134 14.74 15.18 3.33
CA MET A 134 14.29 15.09 1.94
C MET A 134 12.81 15.51 1.79
N PRO A 135 12.39 15.98 0.60
CA PRO A 135 11.00 16.27 0.30
C PRO A 135 10.08 15.05 0.52
N ILE A 136 9.07 15.19 1.37
CA ILE A 136 8.07 14.16 1.66
C ILE A 136 6.69 14.64 1.17
N THR A 137 5.94 13.77 0.50
CA THR A 137 4.51 13.99 0.19
C THR A 137 3.67 12.82 0.73
N ILE A 138 2.37 13.05 0.92
CA ILE A 138 1.39 12.00 1.22
C ILE A 138 0.51 11.86 -0.01
N ASP A 139 0.54 10.67 -0.60
CA ASP A 139 -0.20 10.37 -1.81
C ASP A 139 -1.70 10.18 -1.52
N ASP A 140 -2.54 10.64 -2.45
CA ASP A 140 -3.98 10.36 -2.50
C ASP A 140 -4.30 9.17 -3.44
N GLY A 141 -3.26 8.41 -3.79
CA GLY A 141 -3.26 7.30 -4.74
C GLY A 141 -2.91 7.71 -6.18
N LYS A 142 -2.89 9.00 -6.52
CA LYS A 142 -2.56 9.45 -7.88
C LYS A 142 -1.12 9.08 -8.26
N LEU A 143 -0.15 9.29 -7.37
CA LEU A 143 1.25 8.94 -7.63
C LEU A 143 1.42 7.43 -7.67
N ALA A 144 0.77 6.70 -6.77
CA ALA A 144 0.76 5.23 -6.77
C ALA A 144 0.27 4.67 -8.11
N ARG A 145 -0.78 5.23 -8.73
CA ARG A 145 -1.23 4.80 -10.07
C ARG A 145 -0.29 5.27 -11.18
N ALA A 146 0.09 6.54 -11.17
CA ALA A 146 0.96 7.13 -12.19
C ALA A 146 2.31 6.39 -12.32
N PHE A 147 2.80 5.88 -11.20
CA PHE A 147 4.10 5.22 -11.09
C PHE A 147 3.99 3.72 -10.76
N ASN A 148 2.81 3.13 -10.98
CA ASN A 148 2.50 1.71 -10.81
C ASN A 148 3.06 1.11 -9.51
N LEU A 149 2.69 1.65 -8.35
CA LEU A 149 3.05 1.13 -7.04
C LEU A 149 2.46 -0.27 -6.82
N ARG A 150 3.29 -1.22 -6.36
CA ARG A 150 2.84 -2.59 -6.01
C ARG A 150 3.31 -3.05 -4.63
N VAL A 151 4.31 -2.39 -4.07
CA VAL A 151 4.99 -2.80 -2.84
C VAL A 151 5.60 -1.58 -2.16
N THR A 152 5.82 -1.64 -0.84
CA THR A 152 6.59 -0.64 -0.10
C THR A 152 7.71 -1.31 0.70
N PRO A 153 8.97 -0.84 0.66
CA PRO A 153 9.44 0.24 -0.20
C PRO A 153 9.41 -0.15 -1.68
N GLN A 154 9.18 0.83 -2.55
CA GLN A 154 9.42 0.72 -3.99
C GLN A 154 10.28 1.91 -4.41
N HIS A 155 11.49 1.60 -4.85
CA HIS A 155 12.44 2.50 -5.46
C HIS A 155 12.12 2.64 -6.94
N LEU A 156 11.95 3.86 -7.39
CA LEU A 156 11.72 4.22 -8.77
C LEU A 156 12.76 5.25 -9.20
N LEU A 157 13.51 4.92 -10.25
CA LEU A 157 14.41 5.88 -10.89
C LEU A 157 13.87 6.27 -12.27
N ILE A 158 13.94 7.56 -12.57
CA ILE A 158 13.62 8.16 -13.86
C ILE A 158 14.87 8.88 -14.35
N ASP A 159 15.29 8.61 -15.59
CA ASP A 159 16.47 9.23 -16.18
C ASP A 159 16.26 10.71 -16.51
N LYS A 160 17.33 11.41 -16.95
CA LYS A 160 17.23 12.83 -17.33
C LYS A 160 16.29 13.06 -18.51
N ARG A 161 16.02 12.05 -19.34
CA ARG A 161 15.12 12.13 -20.50
C ARG A 161 13.67 11.87 -20.11
N GLY A 162 13.37 11.79 -18.80
CA GLY A 162 12.03 11.52 -18.30
C GLY A 162 11.58 10.09 -18.57
N LYS A 163 12.49 9.13 -18.76
CA LYS A 163 12.13 7.72 -18.96
C LYS A 163 12.33 6.93 -17.69
N PHE A 164 11.47 5.96 -17.45
CA PHE A 164 11.71 5.00 -16.38
C PHE A 164 13.03 4.27 -16.58
N ALA A 165 13.85 4.20 -15.54
CA ALA A 165 15.18 3.61 -15.59
C ALA A 165 15.32 2.40 -14.64
N TYR A 166 14.58 2.37 -13.53
CA TYR A 166 14.69 1.31 -12.54
C TYR A 166 13.43 1.19 -11.68
N PHE A 167 13.09 -0.05 -11.32
CA PHE A 167 12.12 -0.41 -10.28
C PHE A 167 12.73 -1.49 -9.39
N GLY A 168 12.66 -1.31 -8.07
CA GLY A 168 13.17 -2.30 -7.11
C GLY A 168 12.64 -2.05 -5.70
N HIS A 169 12.87 -2.99 -4.80
CA HIS A 169 12.45 -2.95 -3.39
C HIS A 169 13.66 -2.82 -2.45
N LYS A 170 14.79 -3.38 -2.84
CA LYS A 170 16.01 -3.40 -2.02
C LYS A 170 16.86 -2.16 -2.27
N ASP A 171 17.39 -1.61 -1.20
CA ASP A 171 18.51 -0.65 -1.23
C ASP A 171 19.82 -1.46 -1.32
N ASP A 172 20.05 -2.07 -2.48
CA ASP A 172 21.16 -2.99 -2.73
C ASP A 172 22.17 -2.45 -3.77
N GLU A 173 23.21 -3.22 -4.05
CA GLU A 173 24.24 -2.84 -5.02
C GLU A 173 23.65 -2.55 -6.41
N LYS A 174 22.62 -3.30 -6.85
CA LYS A 174 22.01 -3.12 -8.17
C LYS A 174 21.27 -1.79 -8.25
N PHE A 175 20.53 -1.44 -7.19
CA PHE A 175 19.91 -0.14 -7.05
C PHE A 175 20.97 0.99 -7.09
N HIS A 176 22.04 0.88 -6.31
CA HIS A 176 23.09 1.91 -6.29
C HIS A 176 23.85 2.03 -7.62
N GLN A 177 24.10 0.93 -8.33
CA GLN A 177 24.69 0.96 -9.67
C GLN A 177 23.78 1.70 -10.66
N ALA A 178 22.47 1.43 -10.63
CA ALA A 178 21.49 2.14 -11.45
C ALA A 178 21.46 3.64 -11.13
N LEU A 179 21.42 4.00 -9.83
CA LEU A 179 21.47 5.40 -9.40
C LEU A 179 22.75 6.11 -9.83
N ASN A 180 23.92 5.50 -9.62
CA ASN A 180 25.21 6.08 -9.99
C ASN A 180 25.33 6.30 -11.50
N LYS A 181 24.77 5.39 -12.32
CA LYS A 181 24.69 5.57 -13.76
C LYS A 181 23.91 6.84 -14.12
N LEU A 182 22.75 7.07 -13.50
CA LEU A 182 21.94 8.26 -13.72
C LEU A 182 22.61 9.55 -13.25
N VAL A 183 23.30 9.50 -12.10
CA VAL A 183 24.08 10.65 -11.59
C VAL A 183 25.18 11.05 -12.57
N ALA A 184 25.80 10.08 -13.25
CA ALA A 184 26.87 10.30 -14.22
C ALA A 184 26.38 10.70 -15.62
N GLU A 185 25.07 10.66 -15.90
CA GLU A 185 24.53 11.04 -17.22
C GLU A 185 24.86 12.49 -17.56
N LYS A 186 25.35 12.73 -18.77
CA LYS A 186 25.59 14.11 -19.26
C LYS A 186 24.26 14.83 -19.50
N VAL A 187 24.25 16.13 -19.24
CA VAL A 187 23.09 16.99 -19.49
C VAL A 187 22.90 17.12 -20.99
N ASN A 188 21.70 16.84 -21.47
CA ASN A 188 21.28 17.19 -22.82
C ASN A 188 20.08 18.12 -22.66
N ASN A 189 20.26 19.42 -22.93
CA ASN A 189 19.26 20.49 -22.72
C ASN A 189 18.09 20.42 -23.73
N GLN A 190 17.65 19.21 -24.08
CA GLN A 190 16.51 19.01 -24.96
C GLN A 190 15.22 19.07 -24.14
N PRO A 191 14.20 19.82 -24.58
CA PRO A 191 12.88 19.79 -23.97
C PRO A 191 12.34 18.35 -23.95
N VAL A 192 11.91 17.90 -22.79
CA VAL A 192 11.32 16.57 -22.61
C VAL A 192 9.81 16.72 -22.54
N SER A 193 9.11 16.24 -23.57
CA SER A 193 7.64 16.19 -23.60
C SER A 193 7.18 14.81 -23.16
N ASN A 194 6.74 14.72 -21.91
CA ASN A 194 6.23 13.50 -21.30
C ASN A 194 4.69 13.53 -21.25
N PRO A 195 4.03 12.37 -21.25
CA PRO A 195 2.58 12.32 -21.20
C PRO A 195 2.06 12.89 -19.87
N THR A 196 0.95 13.61 -19.90
CA THR A 196 0.23 14.00 -18.68
C THR A 196 -0.56 12.80 -18.16
N PHE A 197 -0.45 12.52 -16.85
CA PHE A 197 -1.33 11.53 -16.23
C PHE A 197 -2.60 12.22 -15.72
N ILE A 198 -3.70 11.98 -16.41
CA ILE A 198 -5.00 12.54 -16.05
C ILE A 198 -5.75 11.54 -15.18
N VAL A 199 -6.05 11.95 -13.95
CA VAL A 199 -6.99 11.23 -13.08
C VAL A 199 -8.28 12.02 -13.02
N ASN A 200 -9.27 11.58 -13.80
CA ASN A 200 -10.61 12.16 -13.84
C ASN A 200 -11.55 11.47 -12.84
N ASP A 201 -11.20 11.49 -11.56
CA ASP A 201 -12.12 10.99 -10.54
C ASP A 201 -11.91 11.75 -9.23
N SER A 202 -12.98 12.41 -8.75
CA SER A 202 -13.05 13.02 -7.42
C SER A 202 -13.35 11.98 -6.33
N GLY A 203 -13.67 10.75 -6.74
CA GLY A 203 -14.01 9.62 -5.90
C GLY A 203 -15.34 9.78 -5.17
N TYR A 204 -16.03 8.67 -4.95
CA TYR A 204 -17.32 8.67 -4.29
C TYR A 204 -17.20 8.98 -2.79
N LYS A 205 -18.03 9.91 -2.33
CA LYS A 205 -18.19 10.29 -0.92
C LYS A 205 -19.56 9.85 -0.42
N GLN A 206 -19.75 9.88 0.90
CA GLN A 206 -21.06 9.63 1.48
C GLN A 206 -22.10 10.59 0.88
N GLY A 207 -23.27 10.05 0.53
CA GLY A 207 -24.35 10.77 -0.14
C GLY A 207 -24.29 10.76 -1.67
N HIS A 208 -23.15 10.43 -2.30
CA HIS A 208 -23.06 10.29 -3.75
C HIS A 208 -23.84 9.06 -4.25
N THR A 209 -24.28 9.12 -5.51
CA THR A 209 -24.90 7.99 -6.21
C THR A 209 -23.88 7.28 -7.09
N VAL A 210 -23.74 5.97 -6.90
CA VAL A 210 -22.82 5.08 -7.61
C VAL A 210 -23.53 4.52 -8.85
N ALA A 211 -22.82 4.47 -9.98
CA ALA A 211 -23.30 3.76 -11.17
C ALA A 211 -23.36 2.25 -10.92
N ASN A 212 -24.04 1.51 -11.81
CA ASN A 212 -24.02 0.03 -11.75
C ASN A 212 -22.57 -0.48 -11.74
N LEU A 213 -22.28 -1.45 -10.88
CA LEU A 213 -20.96 -2.07 -10.81
C LEU A 213 -21.02 -3.45 -11.45
N SER A 214 -19.92 -3.83 -12.10
CA SER A 214 -19.68 -5.19 -12.58
C SER A 214 -18.27 -5.55 -12.15
N LEU A 215 -18.16 -6.52 -11.25
CA LEU A 215 -16.91 -6.88 -10.59
C LEU A 215 -16.59 -8.35 -10.88
N SER A 216 -15.32 -8.70 -11.01
CA SER A 216 -14.88 -10.10 -11.05
C SER A 216 -14.23 -10.47 -9.73
N SER A 217 -14.67 -11.56 -9.12
CA SER A 217 -14.01 -12.12 -7.94
C SER A 217 -12.70 -12.81 -8.31
N ILE A 218 -11.91 -13.18 -7.29
CA ILE A 218 -10.69 -13.99 -7.46
C ILE A 218 -10.94 -15.42 -7.94
N ASP A 219 -12.20 -15.85 -8.03
CA ASP A 219 -12.63 -17.14 -8.57
C ASP A 219 -13.24 -17.00 -9.97
N ASP A 220 -13.03 -15.85 -10.63
CA ASP A 220 -13.59 -15.49 -11.94
C ASP A 220 -15.12 -15.49 -12.00
N VAL A 221 -15.78 -15.44 -10.83
CA VAL A 221 -17.23 -15.23 -10.74
C VAL A 221 -17.54 -13.76 -10.95
N LEU A 222 -18.35 -13.48 -11.98
CA LEU A 222 -18.90 -12.16 -12.25
C LEU A 222 -19.96 -11.79 -11.21
N ILE A 223 -19.86 -10.58 -10.67
CA ILE A 223 -20.76 -10.00 -9.67
C ILE A 223 -21.33 -8.72 -10.25
N ASP A 224 -22.53 -8.83 -10.83
CA ASP A 224 -23.28 -7.69 -11.35
C ASP A 224 -24.13 -7.05 -10.25
N ILE A 225 -23.98 -5.73 -10.11
CA ILE A 225 -24.62 -4.95 -9.06
C ILE A 225 -25.43 -3.83 -9.72
N PRO A 226 -26.67 -4.12 -10.13
CA PRO A 226 -27.56 -3.10 -10.63
C PRO A 226 -28.15 -2.29 -9.48
N PHE A 227 -28.11 -0.98 -9.61
CA PHE A 227 -28.82 -0.04 -8.75
C PHE A 227 -30.05 0.51 -9.47
N ASN A 228 -31.02 1.01 -8.69
CA ASN A 228 -32.23 1.64 -9.19
C ASN A 228 -33.07 0.73 -10.11
N ARG A 229 -33.09 -0.59 -9.83
CA ARG A 229 -33.94 -1.57 -10.52
C ARG A 229 -34.85 -2.29 -9.54
N PRO A 230 -36.01 -2.83 -9.99
CA PRO A 230 -36.79 -3.75 -9.18
C PRO A 230 -35.92 -4.89 -8.65
N LYS A 231 -35.95 -5.13 -7.33
CA LYS A 231 -35.15 -6.14 -6.61
C LYS A 231 -33.64 -5.83 -6.46
N SER A 232 -33.16 -4.62 -6.79
CA SER A 232 -31.81 -4.19 -6.42
C SER A 232 -31.60 -4.37 -4.91
N LYS A 233 -30.47 -4.98 -4.54
CA LYS A 233 -30.11 -5.21 -3.13
C LYS A 233 -29.32 -4.03 -2.59
N LYS A 234 -29.31 -3.89 -1.27
CA LYS A 234 -28.29 -3.09 -0.58
C LYS A 234 -26.94 -3.79 -0.71
N VAL A 235 -25.88 -3.02 -0.85
CA VAL A 235 -24.53 -3.54 -1.08
C VAL A 235 -23.61 -2.98 -0.01
N GLY A 236 -22.79 -3.86 0.56
CA GLY A 236 -21.72 -3.49 1.46
C GLY A 236 -20.37 -3.77 0.80
N LEU A 237 -19.54 -2.76 0.63
CA LEU A 237 -18.16 -2.91 0.13
C LEU A 237 -17.20 -2.74 1.28
N VAL A 238 -16.21 -3.63 1.39
CA VAL A 238 -15.12 -3.50 2.35
C VAL A 238 -13.79 -3.51 1.65
N PHE A 239 -13.07 -2.41 1.79
CA PHE A 239 -11.73 -2.25 1.28
C PHE A 239 -10.72 -2.71 2.35
N PHE A 240 -9.83 -3.63 1.98
CA PHE A 240 -8.88 -4.24 2.90
C PHE A 240 -7.57 -4.63 2.21
N GLY A 241 -6.56 -4.96 3.02
CA GLY A 241 -5.36 -5.68 2.59
C GLY A 241 -5.27 -7.03 3.32
N PRO A 242 -4.87 -8.12 2.65
CA PRO A 242 -4.78 -9.45 3.28
C PRO A 242 -3.73 -9.50 4.40
N TRP A 243 -2.79 -8.55 4.39
CA TRP A 243 -1.75 -8.35 5.40
C TRP A 243 -2.19 -7.49 6.58
N CYS A 244 -3.34 -6.81 6.51
CA CYS A 244 -3.72 -5.79 7.48
C CYS A 244 -3.80 -6.31 8.93
N GLU A 245 -4.22 -7.55 9.14
CA GLU A 245 -4.41 -8.09 10.50
C GLU A 245 -3.08 -8.50 11.15
N TRP A 246 -2.25 -9.26 10.44
CA TRP A 246 -1.03 -9.84 11.02
C TRP A 246 0.17 -8.90 10.89
N TYR A 247 0.35 -8.24 9.75
CA TYR A 247 1.55 -7.43 9.51
C TYR A 247 1.57 -6.15 10.35
N LEU A 248 0.39 -5.57 10.58
CA LEU A 248 0.24 -4.34 11.34
C LEU A 248 0.10 -4.58 12.85
N GLU A 249 0.12 -5.83 13.32
CA GLU A 249 -0.12 -6.15 14.73
C GLU A 249 0.84 -5.40 15.66
N GLU A 250 2.11 -5.31 15.28
CA GLU A 250 3.11 -4.62 16.09
C GLU A 250 3.23 -3.13 15.76
N THR A 251 3.20 -2.77 14.47
CA THR A 251 3.49 -1.39 14.04
C THR A 251 2.27 -0.48 14.09
N GLU A 252 1.07 -1.01 13.87
CA GLU A 252 -0.21 -0.28 13.83
C GLU A 252 -1.35 -1.10 14.47
N PRO A 253 -1.27 -1.44 15.77
CA PRO A 253 -2.18 -2.37 16.45
C PRO A 253 -3.65 -1.95 16.40
N LYS A 254 -3.93 -0.63 16.40
CA LYS A 254 -5.29 -0.10 16.27
C LYS A 254 -5.90 -0.51 14.93
N THR A 255 -5.13 -0.37 13.85
CA THR A 255 -5.52 -0.69 12.49
C THR A 255 -5.67 -2.21 12.31
N SER A 256 -4.71 -2.99 12.79
CA SER A 256 -4.78 -4.46 12.79
C SER A 256 -6.07 -4.97 13.45
N LYS A 257 -6.37 -4.48 14.67
CA LYS A 257 -7.58 -4.85 15.40
C LYS A 257 -8.85 -4.46 14.65
N ALA A 258 -8.87 -3.30 14.00
CA ALA A 258 -10.00 -2.86 13.19
C ALA A 258 -10.24 -3.78 12.00
N CYS A 259 -9.20 -4.17 11.26
CA CYS A 259 -9.31 -5.13 10.16
C CYS A 259 -9.91 -6.47 10.62
N LYS A 260 -9.44 -7.00 11.76
CA LYS A 260 -10.00 -8.21 12.38
C LYS A 260 -11.48 -8.04 12.75
N GLN A 261 -11.81 -6.94 13.43
CA GLN A 261 -13.19 -6.64 13.86
C GLN A 261 -14.14 -6.55 12.67
N VAL A 262 -13.73 -5.89 11.59
CA VAL A 262 -14.53 -5.76 10.36
C VAL A 262 -14.76 -7.13 9.74
N ARG A 263 -13.71 -7.93 9.52
CA ARG A 263 -13.86 -9.27 8.94
C ARG A 263 -14.84 -10.12 9.75
N GLU A 264 -14.65 -10.22 11.06
CA GLU A 264 -15.49 -11.04 11.94
C GLU A 264 -16.95 -10.57 11.97
N LEU A 265 -17.17 -9.26 12.03
CA LEU A 265 -18.51 -8.67 11.99
C LEU A 265 -19.24 -9.03 10.69
N LEU A 266 -18.57 -8.92 9.55
CA LEU A 266 -19.19 -9.13 8.25
C LEU A 266 -19.45 -10.59 7.92
N GLU A 267 -18.57 -11.50 8.33
CA GLU A 267 -18.83 -12.95 8.24
C GLU A 267 -20.05 -13.37 9.07
N SER A 268 -20.29 -12.70 10.20
CA SER A 268 -21.49 -12.92 11.00
C SER A 268 -22.74 -12.32 10.34
N LYS A 269 -22.61 -11.16 9.70
CA LYS A 269 -23.73 -10.43 9.08
C LYS A 269 -24.15 -10.94 7.72
N SER A 270 -23.23 -11.47 6.92
CA SER A 270 -23.51 -12.04 5.61
C SER A 270 -24.53 -13.19 5.69
N LYS A 271 -24.53 -13.94 6.79
CA LYS A 271 -25.44 -15.08 7.03
C LYS A 271 -26.86 -14.66 7.42
N LYS A 272 -27.05 -13.40 7.85
CA LYS A 272 -28.29 -12.95 8.50
C LYS A 272 -28.95 -11.79 7.77
N SER A 273 -28.21 -11.02 6.98
CA SER A 273 -28.69 -9.78 6.34
C SER A 273 -29.02 -9.95 4.86
N ASN A 274 -29.98 -9.16 4.38
CA ASN A 274 -30.27 -9.05 2.93
C ASN A 274 -29.31 -8.08 2.21
N ILE A 275 -28.09 -7.91 2.74
CA ILE A 275 -27.05 -7.06 2.16
C ILE A 275 -26.06 -7.94 1.43
N GLN A 276 -25.77 -7.59 0.19
CA GLN A 276 -24.71 -8.24 -0.58
C GLN A 276 -23.36 -7.63 -0.17
N TRP A 277 -22.62 -8.36 0.66
CA TRP A 277 -21.28 -7.96 1.11
C TRP A 277 -20.20 -8.45 0.16
N ILE A 278 -19.24 -7.57 -0.16
CA ILE A 278 -18.13 -7.85 -1.08
C ILE A 278 -16.86 -7.26 -0.49
N ASN A 279 -15.81 -8.07 -0.41
CA ASN A 279 -14.48 -7.63 -0.02
C ASN A 279 -13.71 -7.18 -1.27
N ILE A 280 -13.12 -5.99 -1.23
CA ILE A 280 -12.27 -5.42 -2.29
C ILE A 280 -10.86 -5.30 -1.73
N SER A 281 -9.95 -6.08 -2.29
CA SER A 281 -8.56 -6.09 -1.83
C SER A 281 -7.70 -5.11 -2.61
N THR A 282 -6.80 -4.41 -1.90
CA THR A 282 -5.74 -3.60 -2.51
C THR A 282 -4.80 -4.47 -3.35
N ASN A 283 -4.10 -3.84 -4.29
CA ASN A 283 -2.99 -4.47 -5.01
C ASN A 283 -1.61 -4.20 -4.40
N LEU A 284 -1.56 -3.39 -3.32
CA LEU A 284 -0.34 -3.17 -2.56
C LEU A 284 -0.06 -4.41 -1.72
N TRP A 285 1.14 -4.98 -1.85
CA TRP A 285 1.56 -6.17 -1.10
C TRP A 285 0.60 -7.36 -1.25
N SER A 286 -0.10 -7.45 -2.39
CA SER A 286 -1.19 -8.42 -2.57
C SER A 286 -1.20 -9.00 -3.98
N SER A 287 -1.60 -10.26 -4.09
CA SER A 287 -1.80 -11.03 -5.31
C SER A 287 -3.01 -11.94 -5.14
N VAL A 288 -3.47 -12.56 -6.22
CA VAL A 288 -4.56 -13.54 -6.15
C VAL A 288 -4.20 -14.71 -5.24
N ALA A 289 -2.95 -15.17 -5.26
CA ALA A 289 -2.49 -16.26 -4.39
C ALA A 289 -2.55 -15.85 -2.91
N ASP A 290 -2.08 -14.65 -2.55
CA ASP A 290 -2.16 -14.12 -1.18
C ASP A 290 -3.62 -14.04 -0.69
N LEU A 291 -4.56 -13.75 -1.60
CA LEU A 291 -5.98 -13.67 -1.28
C LEU A 291 -6.63 -15.05 -1.12
N GLN A 292 -6.16 -16.05 -1.87
CA GLN A 292 -6.56 -17.45 -1.66
C GLN A 292 -6.07 -17.95 -0.30
N ASP A 293 -4.83 -17.64 0.08
CA ASP A 293 -4.28 -17.98 1.39
C ASP A 293 -4.99 -17.24 2.53
N TYR A 294 -5.28 -15.95 2.35
CA TYR A 294 -6.11 -15.18 3.28
C TYR A 294 -7.49 -15.84 3.49
N ARG A 295 -8.19 -16.17 2.39
CA ARG A 295 -9.49 -16.85 2.45
C ARG A 295 -9.39 -18.17 3.20
N LYS A 296 -8.38 -18.99 2.93
CA LYS A 296 -8.16 -20.29 3.58
C LYS A 296 -7.89 -20.13 5.08
N SER A 297 -7.02 -19.18 5.44
CA SER A 297 -6.57 -18.96 6.82
C SER A 297 -7.70 -18.44 7.71
N TYR A 298 -8.48 -17.49 7.19
CA TYR A 298 -9.56 -16.87 7.96
C TYR A 298 -10.94 -17.48 7.70
N LYS A 299 -11.03 -18.46 6.79
CA LYS A 299 -12.27 -19.15 6.38
C LYS A 299 -13.36 -18.17 5.94
N THR A 300 -12.96 -17.11 5.24
CA THR A 300 -13.88 -16.08 4.76
C THR A 300 -14.81 -16.65 3.70
N THR A 301 -16.11 -16.41 3.86
CA THR A 301 -17.15 -16.88 2.92
C THR A 301 -17.56 -15.81 1.92
N LEU A 302 -17.19 -14.56 2.20
CA LEU A 302 -17.52 -13.41 1.36
C LEU A 302 -16.72 -13.43 0.06
N PRO A 303 -17.33 -13.00 -1.07
CA PRO A 303 -16.61 -12.79 -2.32
C PRO A 303 -15.45 -11.80 -2.12
N ILE A 304 -14.30 -12.12 -2.70
CA ILE A 304 -13.12 -11.26 -2.71
C ILE A 304 -12.89 -10.83 -4.15
N VAL A 305 -12.84 -9.52 -4.37
CA VAL A 305 -12.46 -8.85 -5.62
C VAL A 305 -11.05 -8.33 -5.44
N PHE A 306 -10.16 -8.60 -6.40
CA PHE A 306 -8.81 -8.06 -6.40
C PHE A 306 -8.74 -6.80 -7.27
N ASP A 307 -8.51 -5.64 -6.67
CA ASP A 307 -8.38 -4.37 -7.41
C ASP A 307 -7.00 -4.26 -8.07
N LYS A 308 -6.79 -5.05 -9.12
CA LYS A 308 -5.51 -5.15 -9.82
C LYS A 308 -4.99 -3.81 -10.35
N THR A 309 -5.85 -2.85 -10.67
CA THR A 309 -5.42 -1.54 -11.20
C THR A 309 -5.39 -0.44 -10.14
N GLY A 310 -6.06 -0.64 -9.00
CA GLY A 310 -6.26 0.41 -7.99
C GLY A 310 -7.42 1.34 -8.35
N ASN A 311 -8.19 1.02 -9.40
CA ASN A 311 -9.27 1.87 -9.88
C ASN A 311 -10.44 1.89 -8.91
N LEU A 312 -10.77 0.77 -8.25
CA LEU A 312 -11.87 0.73 -7.28
C LEU A 312 -11.50 1.54 -6.03
N PHE A 313 -10.28 1.39 -5.51
CA PHE A 313 -9.80 2.20 -4.39
C PHE A 313 -9.88 3.70 -4.73
N THR A 314 -9.58 4.07 -5.96
CA THR A 314 -9.67 5.46 -6.44
C THR A 314 -11.10 5.95 -6.59
N GLN A 315 -11.91 5.16 -7.30
CA GLN A 315 -13.30 5.46 -7.59
C GLN A 315 -14.10 5.65 -6.31
N PHE A 316 -13.76 4.90 -5.26
CA PHE A 316 -14.38 5.03 -3.94
C PHE A 316 -13.60 5.92 -2.99
N ASP A 317 -12.51 6.57 -3.43
CA ASP A 317 -11.66 7.46 -2.62
C ASP A 317 -11.28 6.81 -1.28
N VAL A 318 -10.65 5.64 -1.39
CA VAL A 318 -10.19 4.85 -0.25
C VAL A 318 -8.68 4.91 -0.18
N ASN A 319 -8.19 5.51 0.89
CA ASN A 319 -6.80 5.53 1.28
C ASN A 319 -6.61 5.08 2.73
N GLN A 320 -7.64 4.53 3.37
CA GLN A 320 -7.57 4.00 4.73
C GLN A 320 -8.09 2.57 4.76
N LEU A 321 -7.43 1.72 5.55
CA LEU A 321 -7.81 0.31 5.69
C LEU A 321 -8.08 0.00 7.17
N PRO A 322 -9.15 -0.74 7.50
CA PRO A 322 -10.26 -1.08 6.61
C PRO A 322 -11.15 0.15 6.34
N THR A 323 -11.80 0.19 5.17
CA THR A 323 -12.89 1.14 4.89
C THR A 323 -14.15 0.37 4.54
N ILE A 324 -15.28 0.77 5.13
CA ILE A 324 -16.59 0.15 4.93
C ILE A 324 -17.51 1.15 4.22
N ILE A 325 -18.19 0.68 3.18
CA ILE A 325 -19.14 1.48 2.41
C ILE A 325 -20.47 0.73 2.33
N LEU A 326 -21.58 1.39 2.70
CA LEU A 326 -22.94 0.89 2.48
C LEU A 326 -23.63 1.69 1.39
N ILE A 327 -24.05 0.98 0.36
CA ILE A 327 -24.79 1.51 -0.79
C ILE A 327 -26.21 0.98 -0.72
N ASP A 328 -27.20 1.86 -0.82
CA ASP A 328 -28.61 1.46 -0.85
C ASP A 328 -29.02 0.90 -2.23
N ALA A 329 -30.25 0.41 -2.34
CA ALA A 329 -30.77 -0.18 -3.57
C ALA A 329 -30.87 0.82 -4.75
N ASN A 330 -30.84 2.12 -4.47
CA ASN A 330 -30.86 3.19 -5.47
C ASN A 330 -29.44 3.62 -5.88
N GLY A 331 -28.40 3.01 -5.31
CA GLY A 331 -27.01 3.34 -5.57
C GLY A 331 -26.46 4.45 -4.69
N LYS A 332 -27.22 4.96 -3.72
CA LYS A 332 -26.74 6.04 -2.85
C LYS A 332 -25.85 5.49 -1.75
N ILE A 333 -24.68 6.09 -1.56
CA ILE A 333 -23.79 5.78 -0.42
C ILE A 333 -24.42 6.35 0.85
N SER A 334 -24.98 5.46 1.65
CA SER A 334 -25.59 5.77 2.95
C SER A 334 -24.58 5.85 4.10
N LEU A 335 -23.43 5.17 3.96
CA LEU A 335 -22.36 5.14 4.95
C LEU A 335 -21.04 4.94 4.21
N LYS A 336 -20.02 5.72 4.57
CA LYS A 336 -18.61 5.48 4.22
C LYS A 336 -17.77 5.85 5.43
N SER A 337 -17.05 4.89 6.00
CA SER A 337 -16.26 5.11 7.22
C SER A 337 -15.05 4.19 7.27
N SER A 338 -13.94 4.72 7.77
CA SER A 338 -12.62 4.09 7.87
C SER A 338 -12.06 4.24 9.28
N ILE A 339 -11.02 3.48 9.64
CA ILE A 339 -10.45 3.51 11.00
C ILE A 339 -9.90 4.88 11.47
N GLN A 340 -9.62 5.78 10.52
CA GLN A 340 -9.18 7.15 10.86
C GLN A 340 -10.33 8.12 11.07
N ASP A 341 -11.57 7.74 10.72
CA ASP A 341 -12.74 8.57 10.94
C ASP A 341 -13.25 8.46 12.38
N ASP A 342 -13.67 9.59 12.95
CA ASP A 342 -14.18 9.65 14.33
C ASP A 342 -15.45 8.81 14.52
N ASP A 343 -16.19 8.55 13.43
CA ASP A 343 -17.45 7.81 13.43
C ASP A 343 -17.28 6.29 13.25
N PHE A 344 -16.06 5.77 13.11
CA PHE A 344 -15.82 4.36 12.78
C PHE A 344 -16.49 3.38 13.74
N ALA A 345 -16.39 3.63 15.04
CA ALA A 345 -17.05 2.81 16.05
C ALA A 345 -18.59 2.85 15.92
N ALA A 346 -19.15 4.01 15.61
CA ALA A 346 -20.58 4.19 15.36
C ALA A 346 -21.02 3.49 14.06
N ALA A 347 -20.17 3.49 13.04
CA ALA A 347 -20.38 2.77 11.78
C ALA A 347 -20.44 1.25 12.03
N LEU A 348 -19.48 0.69 12.78
CA LEU A 348 -19.48 -0.73 13.16
C LEU A 348 -20.74 -1.11 13.95
N HIS A 349 -21.16 -0.27 14.90
CA HIS A 349 -22.39 -0.48 15.65
C HIS A 349 -23.65 -0.37 14.78
N THR A 350 -23.67 0.52 13.79
CA THR A 350 -24.77 0.61 12.81
C THR A 350 -24.86 -0.68 12.00
N ILE A 351 -23.72 -1.18 11.50
CA ILE A 351 -23.63 -2.45 10.75
C ILE A 351 -24.05 -3.63 11.62
N SER A 352 -23.65 -3.65 12.89
CA SER A 352 -24.03 -4.71 13.83
C SER A 352 -25.53 -4.79 14.11
N LYS A 353 -26.29 -3.74 13.79
CA LYS A 353 -27.75 -3.70 13.90
C LYS A 353 -28.49 -4.00 12.59
N LEU A 354 -27.80 -4.07 11.46
CA LEU A 354 -28.43 -4.39 10.18
C LEU A 354 -29.04 -5.80 10.23
N LYS A 355 -30.27 -5.87 9.71
CA LYS A 355 -31.10 -7.07 9.62
C LYS A 355 -31.04 -7.69 8.25
#